data_AF-A0A1Q9S285-F1
#
_entry.id   AF-A0A1Q9S285-F1
#
_cell.length_a   1.000
_cell.length_b   1.000
_cell.length_c   1.000
_cell.angle_alpha   90.00
_cell.angle_beta   90.00
_cell.angle_gamma   90.00
#
_symmetry.space_group_name_H-M   'P 1'
#
loop_
_entity.id
_entity.type
_entity.pdbx_description
1 polymer ?
#
loop_
_entity_poly.entity_id
_entity_poly.type
_entity_poly.pdbx_seq_one_letter_code
_entity_poly.pdbx_strand_id
1 'polypeptide(L)'
;MVLVHGSGPAPRERLQAEAEAFARAGIATLTYDKRTVGYSLTERSYPRLADDAIAAAAVLRGRAEVDPDEVGLWGLSEGGWVAPLAASRDPRTAFLVVVGANGVPPLRQQSWADASAFEHAGVRGSLIDAASRTLYRLLAGAGVFPEPYHDPGPPLRTLTLPVLAIWGAVDRATPPVESAAAYQRFLDEADNPHYTLHTVHGAQHALRTSATGYDQGPGFAPGYVELVGSWVADVAAGRAPATSVTGRGEQPRPTAEVPPLAWYESVPVQAGALAVMLVGFGGLGLSALGRRLRGRPARPASGPARVLAGAGLVAVPGTLLYLLWMLMARRAAPEPGLVIAGRPLPWLALQLLALVAACAAVALAVRMVRRSGDGPRGALLATAGAVFVPWAVYWGLLLP
;
A
#
# COMPACT_ATOMS: atom_id res chain seq x y z
N MET A 1 -1.65 -23.89 17.65
CA MET A 1 -1.26 -22.85 16.68
C MET A 1 -2.07 -21.58 16.88
N VAL A 2 -1.41 -20.43 17.07
CA VAL A 2 -2.07 -19.11 17.19
C VAL A 2 -2.18 -18.47 15.82
N LEU A 3 -3.36 -17.97 15.44
CA LEU A 3 -3.58 -17.34 14.14
C LEU A 3 -3.54 -15.80 14.25
N VAL A 4 -2.59 -15.18 13.54
CA VAL A 4 -2.31 -13.74 13.53
C VAL A 4 -2.94 -13.08 12.30
N HIS A 5 -3.78 -12.09 12.57
CA HIS A 5 -4.58 -11.36 11.57
C HIS A 5 -3.76 -10.50 10.61
N GLY A 6 -4.29 -10.34 9.39
CA GLY A 6 -3.88 -9.32 8.43
C GLY A 6 -4.24 -7.88 8.84
N SER A 7 -4.08 -6.93 7.93
CA SER A 7 -4.25 -5.50 8.22
C SER A 7 -5.70 -5.07 8.50
N GLY A 8 -5.84 -4.00 9.29
CA GLY A 8 -7.12 -3.41 9.69
C GLY A 8 -7.69 -4.01 10.98
N PRO A 9 -8.62 -3.31 11.67
CA PRO A 9 -9.31 -3.85 12.83
C PRO A 9 -10.13 -5.09 12.46
N ALA A 10 -10.13 -6.10 13.33
CA ALA A 10 -10.85 -7.34 13.09
C ALA A 10 -11.18 -8.05 14.41
N PRO A 11 -12.40 -8.59 14.54
CA PRO A 11 -12.70 -9.51 15.63
C PRO A 11 -12.17 -10.91 15.31
N ARG A 12 -12.07 -11.77 16.32
CA ARG A 12 -11.51 -13.14 16.23
C ARG A 12 -12.17 -14.01 15.15
N GLU A 13 -13.45 -13.79 14.85
CA GLU A 13 -14.23 -14.55 13.88
C GLU A 13 -13.72 -14.36 12.45
N ARG A 14 -12.91 -13.32 12.18
CA ARG A 14 -12.34 -13.08 10.85
C ARG A 14 -11.48 -14.24 10.34
N LEU A 15 -10.88 -15.03 11.23
CA LEU A 15 -10.07 -16.21 10.91
C LEU A 15 -10.78 -17.53 11.27
N GLN A 16 -12.10 -17.51 11.47
CA GLN A 16 -12.85 -18.70 11.87
C GLN A 16 -12.75 -19.82 10.83
N ALA A 17 -12.80 -19.50 9.53
CA ALA A 17 -12.72 -20.50 8.47
C ALA A 17 -11.35 -21.22 8.48
N GLU A 18 -10.26 -20.48 8.70
CA GLU A 18 -8.90 -21.01 8.83
C GLU A 18 -8.78 -21.87 10.10
N ALA A 19 -9.26 -21.34 11.24
CA ALA A 19 -9.25 -22.05 12.52
C ALA A 19 -9.98 -23.40 12.45
N GLU A 20 -11.20 -23.42 11.92
CA GLU A 20 -11.98 -24.65 11.77
C GLU A 20 -11.34 -25.64 10.79
N ALA A 21 -10.74 -25.15 9.69
CA ALA A 21 -10.06 -26.00 8.72
C ALA A 21 -8.83 -26.69 9.34
N PHE A 22 -8.02 -25.94 10.09
CA PHE A 22 -6.85 -26.50 10.78
C PHE A 22 -7.24 -27.39 11.97
N ALA A 23 -8.32 -27.07 12.69
CA ALA A 23 -8.87 -27.94 13.73
C ALA A 23 -9.32 -29.29 13.16
N ARG A 24 -9.99 -29.29 11.99
CA ARG A 24 -10.32 -30.53 11.27
C ARG A 24 -9.10 -31.30 10.79
N ALA A 25 -7.98 -30.62 10.56
CA ALA A 25 -6.69 -31.22 10.24
C ALA A 25 -5.89 -31.65 11.49
N GLY A 26 -6.48 -31.60 12.68
CA GLY A 26 -5.86 -32.07 13.92
C GLY A 26 -5.04 -31.03 14.68
N ILE A 27 -5.11 -29.75 14.31
CA ILE A 27 -4.35 -28.67 14.95
C ILE A 27 -5.27 -27.87 15.89
N ALA A 28 -4.97 -27.84 17.19
CA ALA A 28 -5.64 -26.91 18.10
C ALA A 28 -5.31 -25.46 17.73
N THR A 29 -6.32 -24.65 17.41
CA THR A 29 -6.15 -23.26 16.96
C THR A 29 -6.68 -22.23 17.96
N LEU A 30 -5.97 -21.11 18.10
CA LEU A 30 -6.43 -19.95 18.85
C LEU A 30 -6.51 -18.72 17.94
N THR A 31 -7.70 -18.13 17.85
CA THR A 31 -7.97 -16.81 17.25
C THR A 31 -8.33 -15.82 18.35
N TYR A 32 -7.93 -14.55 18.19
CA TYR A 32 -8.15 -13.51 19.18
C TYR A 32 -8.56 -12.19 18.52
N ASP A 33 -9.28 -11.34 19.26
CA ASP A 33 -9.64 -10.01 18.75
C ASP A 33 -8.38 -9.18 18.57
N LYS A 34 -8.21 -8.58 17.39
CA LYS A 34 -7.10 -7.66 17.19
C LYS A 34 -7.31 -6.42 18.06
N ARG A 35 -6.24 -5.94 18.69
CA ARG A 35 -6.30 -4.75 19.57
C ARG A 35 -7.06 -3.60 18.91
N THR A 36 -7.93 -2.95 19.69
CA THR A 36 -8.74 -1.79 19.26
C THR A 36 -8.20 -0.46 19.79
N VAL A 37 -7.32 -0.50 20.79
CA VAL A 37 -6.65 0.68 21.38
C VAL A 37 -5.21 0.76 20.84
N GLY A 38 -4.82 1.95 20.36
CA GLY A 38 -3.50 2.18 19.78
C GLY A 38 -3.25 1.38 18.50
N TYR A 39 -4.33 1.01 17.79
CA TYR A 39 -4.28 0.37 16.49
C TYR A 39 -5.42 0.87 15.60
N SER A 40 -5.06 1.33 14.41
CA SER A 40 -5.95 1.73 13.32
C SER A 40 -5.21 1.54 11.99
N LEU A 41 -5.83 1.93 10.89
CA LEU A 41 -5.16 1.93 9.59
C LEU A 41 -4.02 2.95 9.49
N THR A 42 -4.03 3.98 10.34
CA THR A 42 -3.02 5.05 10.35
C THR A 42 -2.13 5.01 11.59
N GLU A 43 -2.45 4.17 12.58
CA GLU A 43 -1.66 3.98 13.80
C GLU A 43 -1.43 2.48 13.99
N ARG A 44 -0.21 2.00 13.75
CA ARG A 44 0.13 0.57 13.85
C ARG A 44 1.55 0.42 14.34
N SER A 45 1.80 -0.65 15.10
CA SER A 45 3.13 -1.01 15.57
C SER A 45 3.29 -2.53 15.51
N TYR A 46 4.17 -3.01 14.64
CA TYR A 46 4.42 -4.46 14.53
C TYR A 46 5.00 -5.07 15.79
N PRO A 47 5.93 -4.43 16.53
CA PRO A 47 6.35 -4.90 17.85
C PRO A 47 5.19 -5.14 18.81
N ARG A 48 4.24 -4.20 18.90
CA ARG A 48 3.07 -4.35 19.77
C ARG A 48 2.17 -5.52 19.35
N LEU A 49 1.93 -5.70 18.05
CA LEU A 49 1.16 -6.83 17.55
C LEU A 49 1.88 -8.17 17.77
N ALA A 50 3.21 -8.17 17.76
CA ALA A 50 4.01 -9.36 18.08
C ALA A 50 3.84 -9.74 19.56
N ASP A 51 3.84 -8.75 20.47
CA ASP A 51 3.59 -8.98 21.89
C ASP A 51 2.19 -9.58 22.14
N ASP A 52 1.18 -9.19 21.36
CA ASP A 52 -0.16 -9.81 21.41
C ASP A 52 -0.12 -11.28 20.99
N ALA A 53 0.60 -11.60 19.91
CA ALA A 53 0.74 -12.97 19.44
C ALA A 53 1.46 -13.86 20.46
N ILE A 54 2.48 -13.33 21.14
CA ILE A 54 3.20 -14.02 22.22
C ILE A 54 2.27 -14.25 23.42
N ALA A 55 1.49 -13.25 23.82
CA ALA A 55 0.51 -13.40 24.89
C ALA A 55 -0.56 -14.45 24.55
N ALA A 56 -1.05 -14.46 23.31
CA ALA A 56 -1.97 -15.48 22.81
C ALA A 56 -1.34 -16.88 22.81
N ALA A 57 -0.05 -17.00 22.47
CA ALA A 57 0.68 -18.27 22.56
C ALA A 57 0.81 -18.74 24.02
N ALA A 58 1.09 -17.84 24.96
CA ALA A 58 1.12 -18.16 26.38
C ALA A 58 -0.23 -18.68 26.90
N VAL A 59 -1.35 -18.08 26.46
CA VAL A 59 -2.70 -18.59 26.77
C VAL A 59 -2.90 -20.00 26.22
N LEU A 60 -2.49 -20.24 24.97
CA LEU A 60 -2.65 -21.55 24.34
C LEU A 60 -1.81 -22.63 25.03
N ARG A 61 -0.57 -22.32 25.41
CA ARG A 61 0.31 -23.22 26.20
C ARG A 61 -0.25 -23.57 27.58
N GLY A 62 -1.14 -22.76 28.12
CA GLY A 62 -1.78 -23.01 29.43
C GLY A 62 -3.01 -23.92 29.38
N ARG A 63 -3.40 -24.42 28.19
CA ARG A 63 -4.56 -25.30 28.03
C ARG A 63 -4.16 -26.75 28.29
N ALA A 64 -4.97 -27.48 29.05
CA ALA A 64 -4.68 -28.87 29.41
C ALA A 64 -4.66 -29.81 28.18
N GLU A 65 -5.45 -29.47 27.17
CA GLU A 65 -5.54 -30.17 25.89
C GLU A 65 -4.42 -29.83 24.88
N VAL A 66 -3.42 -29.02 25.26
CA VAL A 66 -2.33 -28.58 24.37
C VAL A 66 -0.98 -28.97 24.96
N ASP A 67 -0.12 -29.59 24.15
CA ASP A 67 1.29 -29.72 24.48
C ASP A 67 1.97 -28.33 24.39
N PRO A 68 2.51 -27.79 25.50
CA PRO A 68 3.09 -26.45 25.51
C PRO A 68 4.35 -26.31 24.66
N ASP A 69 5.02 -27.42 24.30
CA ASP A 69 6.25 -27.43 23.50
C ASP A 69 5.97 -27.58 22.00
N GLU A 70 4.71 -27.80 21.61
CA GLU A 70 4.25 -27.86 20.21
C GLU A 70 3.46 -26.61 19.76
N VAL A 71 3.58 -25.50 20.50
CA VAL A 71 2.86 -24.25 20.18
C VAL A 71 3.62 -23.41 19.16
N GLY A 72 3.09 -23.35 17.94
CA GLY A 72 3.56 -22.46 16.86
C GLY A 72 2.61 -21.31 16.51
N LEU A 73 3.07 -20.46 15.60
CA LEU A 73 2.37 -19.27 15.09
C LEU A 73 2.00 -19.42 13.61
N TRP A 74 0.87 -18.86 13.22
CA TRP A 74 0.44 -18.70 11.82
C TRP A 74 0.14 -17.23 11.53
N GLY A 75 0.63 -16.65 10.43
CA GLY A 75 0.39 -15.25 10.09
C GLY A 75 -0.02 -15.02 8.65
N LEU A 76 -1.08 -14.24 8.43
CA LEU A 76 -1.56 -13.86 7.09
C LEU A 76 -1.28 -12.39 6.77
N SER A 77 -0.76 -12.11 5.57
CA SER A 77 -0.62 -10.74 5.06
C SER A 77 0.18 -9.90 6.05
N GLU A 78 -0.37 -8.88 6.71
CA GLU A 78 0.30 -8.15 7.80
C GLU A 78 0.89 -9.07 8.89
N GLY A 79 0.20 -10.19 9.17
CA GLY A 79 0.68 -11.26 10.05
C GLY A 79 2.02 -11.85 9.60
N GLY A 80 2.39 -11.73 8.33
CA GLY A 80 3.69 -12.13 7.79
C GLY A 80 4.86 -11.19 8.09
N TRP A 81 4.62 -10.01 8.68
CA TRP A 81 5.68 -9.25 9.38
C TRP A 81 5.62 -9.49 10.90
N VAL A 82 4.41 -9.62 11.44
CA VAL A 82 4.18 -9.73 12.89
C VAL A 82 4.58 -11.10 13.45
N ALA A 83 4.20 -12.20 12.80
CA ALA A 83 4.45 -13.55 13.29
C ALA A 83 5.95 -13.93 13.28
N PRO A 84 6.75 -13.61 12.24
CA PRO A 84 8.20 -13.78 12.32
C PRO A 84 8.83 -12.96 13.46
N LEU A 85 8.36 -11.72 13.67
CA LEU A 85 8.84 -10.88 14.77
C LEU A 85 8.49 -11.48 16.14
N ALA A 86 7.28 -12.00 16.32
CA ALA A 86 6.88 -12.70 17.54
C ALA A 86 7.73 -13.96 17.76
N ALA A 87 7.90 -14.78 16.72
CA ALA A 87 8.69 -16.01 16.78
C ALA A 87 10.17 -15.73 17.15
N SER A 88 10.75 -14.64 16.63
CA SER A 88 12.13 -14.25 16.98
C SER A 88 12.30 -13.77 18.43
N ARG A 89 11.20 -13.40 19.10
CA ARG A 89 11.20 -12.91 20.49
C ARG A 89 10.74 -13.93 21.52
N ASP A 90 10.03 -14.97 21.08
CA ASP A 90 9.55 -16.06 21.92
C ASP A 90 10.28 -17.36 21.59
N PRO A 91 11.34 -17.73 22.33
CA PRO A 91 12.13 -18.93 22.08
C PRO A 91 11.35 -20.23 22.31
N ARG A 92 10.14 -20.16 22.88
CA ARG A 92 9.24 -21.33 23.03
C ARG A 92 8.33 -21.53 21.81
N THR A 93 8.52 -20.77 20.73
CA THR A 93 7.76 -20.96 19.49
C THR A 93 8.26 -22.22 18.77
N ALA A 94 7.41 -23.24 18.67
CA ALA A 94 7.79 -24.53 18.09
C ALA A 94 7.97 -24.49 16.56
N PHE A 95 7.14 -23.70 15.88
CA PHE A 95 7.16 -23.55 14.42
C PHE A 95 6.48 -22.24 13.99
N LEU A 96 6.73 -21.84 12.75
CA LEU A 96 6.13 -20.66 12.13
C LEU A 96 5.54 -21.01 10.76
N VAL A 97 4.26 -20.71 10.56
CA VAL A 97 3.59 -20.77 9.26
C VAL A 97 3.25 -19.33 8.81
N VAL A 98 3.58 -18.96 7.59
CA VAL A 98 3.30 -17.62 7.06
C VAL A 98 2.63 -17.72 5.70
N VAL A 99 1.49 -17.03 5.55
CA VAL A 99 0.66 -17.03 4.33
C VAL A 99 0.61 -15.65 3.71
N GLY A 100 0.84 -15.58 2.40
CA GLY A 100 1.12 -14.30 1.75
C GLY A 100 2.37 -13.67 2.37
N ALA A 101 3.40 -14.49 2.56
CA ALA A 101 4.58 -14.16 3.35
C ALA A 101 5.31 -12.95 2.76
N ASN A 102 5.33 -11.83 3.50
CA ASN A 102 5.79 -10.55 2.96
C ASN A 102 7.30 -10.41 3.08
N GLY A 103 8.02 -10.54 1.96
CA GLY A 103 9.48 -10.45 1.92
C GLY A 103 10.02 -9.05 1.59
N VAL A 104 9.15 -8.05 1.43
CA VAL A 104 9.51 -6.67 1.10
C VAL A 104 8.87 -5.67 2.07
N PRO A 105 9.36 -4.41 2.15
CA PRO A 105 8.76 -3.40 3.02
C PRO A 105 7.28 -3.09 2.69
N PRO A 106 6.45 -2.75 3.70
CA PRO A 106 5.01 -2.54 3.52
C PRO A 106 4.64 -1.51 2.45
N LEU A 107 5.36 -0.38 2.36
CA LEU A 107 5.06 0.65 1.36
C LEU A 107 5.38 0.16 -0.07
N ARG A 108 6.46 -0.59 -0.24
CA ARG A 108 6.87 -1.20 -1.52
C ARG A 108 5.85 -2.26 -1.97
N GLN A 109 5.40 -3.10 -1.04
CA GLN A 109 4.34 -4.08 -1.29
C GLN A 109 3.03 -3.41 -1.72
N GLN A 110 2.57 -2.44 -0.95
CA GLN A 110 1.32 -1.74 -1.21
C GLN A 110 1.36 -1.04 -2.57
N SER A 111 2.44 -0.29 -2.84
CA SER A 111 2.67 0.37 -4.11
C SER A 111 2.59 -0.58 -5.31
N TRP A 112 3.23 -1.76 -5.22
CA TRP A 112 3.17 -2.77 -6.26
C TRP A 112 1.75 -3.35 -6.44
N ALA A 113 1.04 -3.62 -5.35
CA ALA A 113 -0.31 -4.16 -5.38
C ALA A 113 -1.29 -3.17 -6.04
N ASP A 114 -1.21 -1.88 -5.71
CA ASP A 114 -2.04 -0.84 -6.34
C ASP A 114 -1.71 -0.66 -7.81
N ALA A 115 -0.41 -0.61 -8.16
CA ALA A 115 0.01 -0.48 -9.54
C ALA A 115 -0.48 -1.65 -10.40
N SER A 116 -0.41 -2.87 -9.87
CA SER A 116 -0.90 -4.08 -10.54
C SER A 116 -2.43 -4.04 -10.73
N ALA A 117 -3.17 -3.58 -9.72
CA ALA A 117 -4.62 -3.43 -9.82
C ALA A 117 -5.04 -2.38 -10.85
N PHE A 118 -4.35 -1.24 -10.92
CA PHE A 118 -4.60 -0.22 -11.94
C PHE A 118 -4.31 -0.74 -13.35
N GLU A 119 -3.22 -1.48 -13.54
CA GLU A 119 -2.89 -2.09 -14.83
C GLU A 119 -3.90 -3.15 -15.25
N HIS A 120 -4.38 -3.97 -14.31
CA HIS A 120 -5.45 -4.92 -14.55
C HIS A 120 -6.73 -4.22 -15.01
N ALA A 121 -7.07 -3.08 -14.41
CA ALA A 121 -8.20 -2.24 -14.80
C ALA A 121 -7.98 -1.42 -16.10
N GLY A 122 -6.91 -1.70 -16.85
CA GLY A 122 -6.63 -1.04 -18.13
C GLY A 122 -5.93 0.33 -18.01
N VAL A 123 -5.62 0.80 -16.80
CA VAL A 123 -4.90 2.08 -16.59
C VAL A 123 -3.42 1.93 -16.95
N ARG A 124 -2.83 2.94 -17.58
CA ARG A 124 -1.43 3.03 -18.02
C ARG A 124 -0.91 4.45 -17.80
N GLY A 125 0.40 4.64 -17.96
CA GLY A 125 1.06 5.94 -17.93
C GLY A 125 1.22 6.53 -16.53
N SER A 126 1.45 7.84 -16.47
CA SER A 126 1.84 8.60 -15.28
C SER A 126 0.89 8.50 -14.09
N LEU A 127 -0.39 8.18 -14.33
CA LEU A 127 -1.37 7.99 -13.26
C LEU A 127 -0.97 6.85 -12.31
N ILE A 128 -0.40 5.76 -12.84
CA ILE A 128 0.06 4.64 -12.01
C ILE A 128 1.08 5.17 -10.99
N ASP A 129 2.05 5.94 -11.44
CA ASP A 129 3.11 6.46 -10.57
C ASP A 129 2.61 7.54 -9.61
N ALA A 130 1.69 8.39 -10.06
CA ALA A 130 1.05 9.39 -9.20
C ALA A 130 0.27 8.72 -8.06
N ALA A 131 -0.52 7.69 -8.36
CA ALA A 131 -1.42 7.04 -7.42
C ALA A 131 -0.72 5.98 -6.55
N SER A 132 0.18 5.17 -7.11
CA SER A 132 0.76 4.02 -6.40
C SER A 132 2.13 4.32 -5.78
N ARG A 133 2.85 5.35 -6.21
CA ARG A 133 4.17 5.71 -5.67
C ARG A 133 4.15 7.08 -4.99
N THR A 134 3.82 8.11 -5.75
CA THR A 134 3.93 9.51 -5.32
C THR A 134 3.00 9.82 -4.16
N LEU A 135 1.72 9.44 -4.28
CA LEU A 135 0.74 9.61 -3.21
C LEU A 135 1.14 8.83 -1.95
N TYR A 136 1.56 7.57 -2.09
CA TYR A 136 1.95 6.73 -0.95
C TYR A 136 3.16 7.25 -0.20
N ARG A 137 4.18 7.77 -0.90
CA ARG A 137 5.32 8.43 -0.25
C ARG A 137 4.89 9.65 0.56
N LEU A 138 3.94 10.43 0.05
CA LEU A 138 3.39 11.58 0.78
C LEU A 138 2.57 11.15 2.00
N LEU A 139 1.75 10.11 1.89
CA LEU A 139 1.02 9.55 3.02
C LEU A 139 1.96 9.02 4.10
N ALA A 140 3.04 8.32 3.71
CA ALA A 140 4.07 7.85 4.62
C ALA A 140 4.78 9.02 5.31
N GLY A 141 5.21 10.04 4.56
CA GLY A 141 5.84 11.24 5.12
C GLY A 141 4.93 12.09 6.01
N ALA A 142 3.62 12.03 5.79
CA ALA A 142 2.61 12.66 6.64
C ALA A 142 2.20 11.80 7.85
N GLY A 143 2.81 10.62 8.04
CA GLY A 143 2.52 9.72 9.16
C GLY A 143 1.17 8.99 9.04
N VAL A 144 0.58 8.97 7.85
CA VAL A 144 -0.74 8.36 7.56
C VAL A 144 -0.61 6.94 6.97
N PHE A 145 0.62 6.46 6.81
CA PHE A 145 0.94 5.09 6.46
C PHE A 145 1.95 4.55 7.49
N PRO A 146 1.51 3.77 8.49
CA PRO A 146 2.38 3.33 9.58
C PRO A 146 3.29 2.18 9.15
N GLU A 147 4.49 2.10 9.74
CA GLU A 147 5.52 1.11 9.43
C GLU A 147 5.91 1.02 7.92
N PRO A 148 6.00 2.14 7.17
CA PRO A 148 6.15 2.09 5.70
C PRO A 148 7.43 1.39 5.24
N TYR A 149 8.50 1.55 6.03
CA TYR A 149 9.85 1.08 5.74
C TYR A 149 10.29 -0.05 6.68
N HIS A 150 9.34 -0.76 7.31
CA HIS A 150 9.68 -1.91 8.12
C HIS A 150 10.48 -2.92 7.29
N ASP A 151 11.68 -3.26 7.77
CA ASP A 151 12.53 -4.28 7.16
C ASP A 151 12.09 -5.66 7.65
N PRO A 152 11.64 -6.57 6.76
CA PRO A 152 11.24 -7.92 7.14
C PRO A 152 12.44 -8.83 7.51
N GLY A 153 13.66 -8.47 7.11
CA GLY A 153 14.83 -9.32 7.23
C GLY A 153 15.32 -9.60 8.66
N PRO A 154 15.46 -8.60 9.56
CA PRO A 154 16.00 -8.78 10.90
C PRO A 154 15.40 -9.93 11.71
N PRO A 155 14.06 -10.07 11.86
CA PRO A 155 13.52 -11.23 12.57
C PRO A 155 13.81 -12.55 11.84
N LEU A 156 13.65 -12.60 10.51
CA LEU A 156 13.82 -13.83 9.72
C LEU A 156 15.26 -14.36 9.77
N ARG A 157 16.27 -13.49 9.78
CA ARG A 157 17.70 -13.84 9.90
C ARG A 157 18.10 -14.46 11.24
N THR A 158 17.18 -14.52 12.20
CA THR A 158 17.43 -15.11 13.52
C THR A 158 16.63 -16.38 13.77
N LEU A 159 15.72 -16.73 12.87
CA LEU A 159 14.86 -17.90 13.05
C LEU A 159 15.61 -19.16 12.65
N THR A 160 15.84 -20.04 13.62
CA THR A 160 16.35 -21.41 13.41
C THR A 160 15.29 -22.48 13.63
N LEU A 161 14.09 -22.10 14.09
CA LEU A 161 12.93 -22.98 14.22
C LEU A 161 12.33 -23.33 12.84
N PRO A 162 11.54 -24.40 12.71
CA PRO A 162 10.91 -24.78 11.45
C PRO A 162 9.98 -23.70 10.88
N VAL A 163 10.18 -23.32 9.60
CA VAL A 163 9.40 -22.26 8.92
C VAL A 163 8.69 -22.80 7.68
N LEU A 164 7.38 -22.62 7.58
CA LEU A 164 6.59 -22.83 6.35
C LEU A 164 6.11 -21.48 5.82
N ALA A 165 6.64 -21.02 4.69
CA ALA A 165 6.17 -19.82 4.01
C ALA A 165 5.42 -20.19 2.73
N ILE A 166 4.21 -19.65 2.59
CA ILE A 166 3.27 -20.02 1.53
C ILE A 166 2.77 -18.79 0.78
N TRP A 167 2.74 -18.89 -0.55
CA TRP A 167 2.16 -17.89 -1.44
C TRP A 167 1.09 -18.49 -2.33
N GLY A 168 0.13 -17.67 -2.73
CA GLY A 168 -0.75 -18.00 -3.84
C GLY A 168 -0.04 -17.74 -5.17
N ALA A 169 -0.18 -18.63 -6.14
CA ALA A 169 0.44 -18.46 -7.45
C ALA A 169 -0.05 -17.18 -8.15
N VAL A 170 -1.30 -16.80 -7.94
CA VAL A 170 -1.89 -15.57 -8.49
C VAL A 170 -2.06 -14.48 -7.43
N ASP A 171 -1.22 -14.45 -6.39
CA ASP A 171 -1.26 -13.37 -5.38
C ASP A 171 -1.01 -11.98 -6.03
N ARG A 172 -1.92 -11.03 -5.76
CA ARG A 172 -1.88 -9.63 -6.25
C ARG A 172 -1.73 -8.61 -5.12
N ALA A 173 -1.59 -9.05 -3.88
CA ALA A 173 -1.40 -8.18 -2.71
C ALA A 173 0.03 -8.26 -2.15
N THR A 174 0.68 -9.41 -2.29
CA THR A 174 2.11 -9.60 -1.97
C THR A 174 2.84 -10.05 -3.23
N PRO A 175 3.98 -9.46 -3.60
CA PRO A 175 4.74 -9.88 -4.78
C PRO A 175 5.37 -11.27 -4.52
N PRO A 176 4.81 -12.37 -5.07
CA PRO A 176 5.12 -13.71 -4.58
C PRO A 176 6.54 -14.16 -4.98
N VAL A 177 7.03 -13.74 -6.14
CA VAL A 177 8.36 -14.11 -6.63
C VAL A 177 9.45 -13.41 -5.83
N GLU A 178 9.35 -12.08 -5.67
CA GLU A 178 10.34 -11.32 -4.91
C GLU A 178 10.28 -11.62 -3.41
N SER A 179 9.09 -11.87 -2.86
CA SER A 179 8.94 -12.21 -1.45
C SER A 179 9.50 -13.60 -1.13
N ALA A 180 9.26 -14.61 -1.99
CA ALA A 180 9.84 -15.94 -1.82
C ALA A 180 11.37 -15.90 -1.90
N ALA A 181 11.93 -15.17 -2.87
CA ALA A 181 13.37 -15.00 -2.98
C ALA A 181 13.98 -14.29 -1.75
N ALA A 182 13.28 -13.29 -1.20
CA ALA A 182 13.72 -12.62 0.03
C ALA A 182 13.67 -13.55 1.25
N TYR A 183 12.58 -14.32 1.43
CA TYR A 183 12.46 -15.32 2.50
C TYR A 183 13.57 -16.37 2.42
N GLN A 184 13.82 -16.92 1.23
CA GLN A 184 14.91 -17.87 1.01
C GLN A 184 16.24 -17.29 1.47
N ARG A 185 16.59 -16.10 0.96
CA ARG A 185 17.85 -15.43 1.33
C ARG A 185 17.96 -15.19 2.84
N PHE A 186 16.91 -14.70 3.51
CA PHE A 186 16.98 -14.39 4.94
C PHE A 186 17.10 -15.64 5.81
N LEU A 187 16.47 -16.74 5.42
CA LEU A 187 16.54 -18.02 6.15
C LEU A 187 17.87 -18.76 5.86
N ASP A 188 18.41 -18.63 4.64
CA ASP A 188 19.77 -19.06 4.32
C ASP A 188 20.81 -18.29 5.15
N GLU A 189 20.67 -16.96 5.25
CA GLU A 189 21.51 -16.11 6.10
C GLU A 189 21.40 -16.45 7.61
N ALA A 190 20.30 -17.09 8.02
CA ALA A 190 20.10 -17.58 9.39
C ALA A 190 20.69 -18.99 9.61
N ASP A 191 21.28 -19.61 8.58
CA ASP A 191 21.66 -21.02 8.56
C ASP A 191 20.50 -21.94 8.99
N ASN A 192 19.25 -21.62 8.64
CA ASN A 192 18.08 -22.39 9.05
C ASN A 192 17.99 -23.71 8.25
N PRO A 193 18.04 -24.89 8.91
CA PRO A 193 18.03 -26.18 8.21
C PRO A 193 16.63 -26.72 7.88
N HIS A 194 15.56 -26.05 8.33
CA HIS A 194 14.20 -26.55 8.34
C HIS A 194 13.17 -25.55 7.82
N TYR A 195 13.33 -25.08 6.58
CA TYR A 195 12.32 -24.21 5.97
C TYR A 195 11.69 -24.77 4.69
N THR A 196 10.40 -24.53 4.52
CA THR A 196 9.65 -24.92 3.32
C THR A 196 9.04 -23.67 2.70
N LEU A 197 9.39 -23.37 1.46
CA LEU A 197 8.80 -22.30 0.66
C LEU A 197 7.89 -22.94 -0.38
N HIS A 198 6.58 -22.66 -0.32
CA HIS A 198 5.61 -23.30 -1.20
C HIS A 198 4.70 -22.29 -1.89
N THR A 199 4.52 -22.45 -3.21
CA THR A 199 3.52 -21.69 -3.96
C THR A 199 2.36 -22.57 -4.38
N VAL A 200 1.14 -22.21 -3.98
CA VAL A 200 -0.08 -22.95 -4.29
C VAL A 200 -0.65 -22.48 -5.63
N HIS A 201 -0.79 -23.39 -6.59
CA HIS A 201 -1.39 -23.11 -7.89
C HIS A 201 -2.89 -22.74 -7.77
N GLY A 202 -3.34 -21.80 -8.61
CA GLY A 202 -4.76 -21.38 -8.63
C GLY A 202 -5.23 -20.74 -7.32
N ALA A 203 -4.31 -20.12 -6.57
CA ALA A 203 -4.59 -19.52 -5.27
C ALA A 203 -4.24 -18.03 -5.25
N GLN A 204 -5.12 -17.22 -4.64
CA GLN A 204 -4.86 -15.80 -4.38
C GLN A 204 -4.18 -15.57 -3.02
N HIS A 205 -3.97 -14.31 -2.64
CA HIS A 205 -3.32 -13.86 -1.41
C HIS A 205 -3.69 -14.60 -0.12
N ALA A 206 -4.98 -14.82 0.13
CA ALA A 206 -5.46 -15.55 1.32
C ALA A 206 -5.61 -17.07 1.09
N LEU A 207 -4.96 -17.61 0.05
CA LEU A 207 -4.99 -19.01 -0.36
C LEU A 207 -6.40 -19.57 -0.58
N ARG A 208 -7.30 -18.71 -1.05
CA ARG A 208 -8.57 -19.12 -1.64
C ARG A 208 -8.37 -19.44 -3.12
N THR A 209 -9.19 -20.33 -3.66
CA THR A 209 -9.20 -20.61 -5.10
C THR A 209 -9.42 -19.32 -5.87
N SER A 210 -8.66 -19.11 -6.93
CA SER A 210 -8.75 -17.90 -7.76
C SER A 210 -8.19 -18.17 -9.14
N ALA A 211 -8.86 -17.66 -10.17
CA ALA A 211 -8.38 -17.76 -11.55
C ALA A 211 -7.38 -16.66 -11.90
N THR A 212 -7.57 -15.45 -11.37
CA THR A 212 -6.83 -14.24 -11.78
C THR A 212 -6.02 -13.60 -10.65
N GLY A 213 -6.37 -13.92 -9.41
CA GLY A 213 -5.87 -13.23 -8.22
C GLY A 213 -6.70 -12.04 -7.77
N TYR A 214 -7.60 -11.55 -8.63
CA TYR A 214 -8.54 -10.47 -8.33
C TYR A 214 -9.94 -10.99 -7.98
N ASP A 215 -10.22 -12.25 -8.30
CA ASP A 215 -11.42 -12.99 -7.91
C ASP A 215 -11.14 -13.87 -6.68
N GLN A 216 -12.20 -14.18 -5.92
CA GLN A 216 -12.15 -15.10 -4.80
C GLN A 216 -13.22 -16.18 -4.96
N GLY A 217 -12.77 -17.43 -5.12
CA GLY A 217 -13.60 -18.62 -5.09
C GLY A 217 -14.13 -18.95 -3.70
N PRO A 218 -15.08 -19.90 -3.60
CA PRO A 218 -15.81 -20.17 -2.36
C PRO A 218 -14.99 -20.88 -1.28
N GLY A 219 -13.86 -21.51 -1.65
CA GLY A 219 -13.09 -22.38 -0.76
C GLY A 219 -11.60 -22.04 -0.72
N PHE A 220 -10.90 -22.73 0.17
CA PHE A 220 -9.44 -22.78 0.14
C PHE A 220 -8.96 -23.43 -1.16
N ALA A 221 -7.79 -22.99 -1.63
CA ALA A 221 -7.15 -23.63 -2.77
C ALA A 221 -6.82 -25.10 -2.43
N PRO A 222 -7.03 -26.04 -3.37
CA PRO A 222 -6.79 -27.45 -3.12
C PRO A 222 -5.37 -27.73 -2.60
N GLY A 223 -5.26 -28.57 -1.57
CA GLY A 223 -3.97 -28.96 -0.98
C GLY A 223 -3.41 -28.01 0.07
N TYR A 224 -3.95 -26.78 0.22
CA TYR A 224 -3.43 -25.82 1.19
C TYR A 224 -3.60 -26.29 2.64
N VAL A 225 -4.81 -26.73 3.01
CA VAL A 225 -5.10 -27.14 4.38
C VAL A 225 -4.35 -28.43 4.71
N GLU A 226 -4.28 -29.35 3.76
CA GLU A 226 -3.56 -30.62 3.88
C GLU A 226 -2.05 -30.40 4.03
N LEU A 227 -1.48 -29.45 3.28
CA LEU A 227 -0.08 -29.04 3.40
C LEU A 227 0.22 -28.52 4.82
N VAL A 228 -0.56 -27.57 5.33
CA VAL A 228 -0.34 -27.03 6.67
C VAL A 228 -0.52 -28.11 7.74
N GLY A 229 -1.57 -28.93 7.61
CA GLY A 229 -1.86 -30.03 8.53
C GLY A 229 -0.72 -31.04 8.63
N SER A 230 -0.31 -31.59 7.48
CA SER A 230 0.78 -32.57 7.42
C SER A 230 2.12 -32.01 7.85
N TRP A 231 2.46 -30.79 7.40
CA TRP A 231 3.72 -30.14 7.75
C TRP A 231 3.83 -29.87 9.26
N VAL A 232 2.76 -29.37 9.89
CA VAL A 232 2.73 -29.14 11.36
C VAL A 232 2.82 -30.47 12.11
N ALA A 233 2.11 -31.51 11.65
CA ALA A 233 2.17 -32.84 12.26
C ALA A 233 3.57 -33.47 12.19
N ASP A 234 4.30 -33.26 11.10
CA ASP A 234 5.69 -33.73 10.98
C ASP A 234 6.64 -32.97 11.92
N VAL A 235 6.46 -31.65 12.07
CA VAL A 235 7.25 -30.88 13.05
C VAL A 235 6.96 -31.35 14.48
N ALA A 236 5.69 -31.49 14.86
CA ALA A 236 5.28 -31.99 16.17
C ALA A 236 5.88 -33.39 16.47
N ALA A 237 5.90 -34.26 15.46
CA ALA A 237 6.48 -35.59 15.59
C ALA A 237 8.02 -35.66 15.50
N GLY A 238 8.72 -34.52 15.60
CA GLY A 238 10.18 -34.44 15.58
C GLY A 238 10.82 -34.72 14.21
N ARG A 239 10.05 -34.63 13.13
CA ARG A 239 10.48 -34.86 11.74
C ARG A 239 10.38 -33.58 10.90
N ALA A 240 10.82 -32.46 11.46
CA ALA A 240 10.80 -31.16 10.79
C ALA A 240 11.36 -31.29 9.34
N PRO A 241 10.57 -30.90 8.31
CA PRO A 241 10.99 -31.08 6.92
C PRO A 241 12.31 -30.38 6.62
N ALA A 242 13.12 -31.00 5.76
CA ALA A 242 14.33 -30.38 5.25
C ALA A 242 14.00 -29.19 4.34
N THR A 243 15.01 -28.33 4.14
CA THR A 243 14.91 -27.18 3.26
C THR A 243 14.36 -27.53 1.87
N SER A 244 13.28 -26.87 1.47
CA SER A 244 12.67 -27.08 0.15
C SER A 244 12.00 -25.82 -0.39
N VAL A 245 12.04 -25.66 -1.72
CA VAL A 245 11.37 -24.58 -2.45
C VAL A 245 10.58 -25.19 -3.58
N THR A 246 9.27 -24.95 -3.62
CA THR A 246 8.36 -25.60 -4.57
C THR A 246 7.33 -24.62 -5.14
N GLY A 247 6.99 -24.83 -6.41
CA GLY A 247 6.12 -23.94 -7.17
C GLY A 247 6.79 -22.60 -7.53
N ARG A 248 6.05 -21.77 -8.25
CA ARG A 248 6.48 -20.41 -8.60
C ARG A 248 5.26 -19.51 -8.76
N GLY A 249 5.34 -18.34 -8.15
CA GLY A 249 4.29 -17.33 -8.27
C GLY A 249 4.31 -16.60 -9.61
N GLU A 250 3.16 -16.05 -9.97
CA GLU A 250 3.00 -15.15 -11.11
C GLU A 250 3.15 -13.70 -10.64
N GLN A 251 4.18 -13.05 -11.15
CA GLN A 251 4.44 -11.65 -10.86
C GLN A 251 4.60 -10.89 -12.18
N PRO A 252 3.52 -10.33 -12.75
CA PRO A 252 3.53 -9.72 -14.08
C PRO A 252 4.50 -8.54 -14.22
N ARG A 253 4.82 -7.90 -13.09
CA ARG A 253 5.77 -6.78 -13.02
C ARG A 253 6.67 -6.92 -11.79
N PRO A 254 7.92 -6.46 -11.87
CA PRO A 254 8.74 -6.27 -10.68
C PRO A 254 8.13 -5.18 -9.78
N THR A 255 8.42 -5.27 -8.49
CA THR A 255 8.21 -4.16 -7.56
C THR A 255 9.26 -3.08 -7.82
N ALA A 256 8.97 -1.86 -7.40
CA ALA A 256 9.92 -0.74 -7.47
C ALA A 256 10.26 -0.28 -6.06
N GLU A 257 11.49 0.18 -5.86
CA GLU A 257 11.85 0.84 -4.60
C GLU A 257 10.99 2.09 -4.38
N VAL A 258 10.60 2.29 -3.11
CA VAL A 258 9.80 3.43 -2.68
C VAL A 258 10.54 4.12 -1.53
N PRO A 259 11.54 4.97 -1.82
CA PRO A 259 12.35 5.60 -0.79
C PRO A 259 11.58 6.70 -0.02
N PRO A 260 12.08 7.11 1.16
CA PRO A 260 11.59 8.31 1.86
C PRO A 260 11.55 9.55 0.98
N LEU A 261 10.68 10.50 1.35
CA LEU A 261 10.54 11.78 0.65
C LEU A 261 11.88 12.53 0.59
N ALA A 262 12.22 13.03 -0.61
CA ALA A 262 13.26 14.04 -0.75
C ALA A 262 12.79 15.36 -0.13
N TRP A 263 13.71 16.29 0.14
CA TRP A 263 13.40 17.56 0.80
C TRP A 263 12.31 18.37 0.06
N TYR A 264 12.31 18.34 -1.28
CA TYR A 264 11.33 19.06 -2.11
C TYR A 264 9.97 18.36 -2.21
N GLU A 265 9.91 17.09 -1.83
CA GLU A 265 8.68 16.28 -1.74
C GLU A 265 8.08 16.34 -0.34
N SER A 266 8.78 16.94 0.63
CA SER A 266 8.34 16.99 2.02
C SER A 266 6.95 17.62 2.15
N VAL A 267 6.20 17.14 3.14
CA VAL A 267 4.83 17.61 3.41
C VAL A 267 4.74 19.13 3.55
N PRO A 268 5.64 19.83 4.26
CA PRO A 268 5.61 21.29 4.34
C PRO A 268 5.85 21.97 2.98
N VAL A 269 6.75 21.44 2.14
CA VAL A 269 7.01 22.00 0.80
C VAL A 269 5.79 21.83 -0.10
N GLN A 270 5.19 20.64 -0.11
CA GLN A 270 3.97 20.39 -0.89
C GLN A 270 2.78 21.23 -0.39
N ALA A 271 2.61 21.37 0.92
CA ALA A 271 1.58 22.23 1.50
C ALA A 271 1.80 23.71 1.16
N GLY A 272 3.05 24.19 1.21
CA GLY A 272 3.43 25.54 0.80
C GLY A 272 3.16 25.78 -0.69
N ALA A 273 3.54 24.84 -1.56
CA ALA A 273 3.24 24.93 -2.99
C ALA A 273 1.74 25.00 -3.25
N LEU A 274 0.95 24.14 -2.59
CA LEU A 274 -0.52 24.17 -2.68
C LEU A 274 -1.10 25.50 -2.21
N ALA A 275 -0.61 26.05 -1.09
CA ALA A 275 -1.05 27.34 -0.59
C ALA A 275 -0.77 28.47 -1.61
N VAL A 276 0.44 28.52 -2.18
CA VAL A 276 0.80 29.50 -3.22
C VAL A 276 -0.11 29.37 -4.43
N MET A 277 -0.35 28.16 -4.91
CA MET A 277 -1.23 27.91 -6.07
C MET A 277 -2.68 28.29 -5.79
N LEU A 278 -3.26 27.87 -4.67
CA LEU A 278 -4.64 28.16 -4.32
C LEU A 278 -4.87 29.67 -4.10
N VAL A 279 -3.94 30.35 -3.42
CA VAL A 279 -4.00 31.80 -3.23
C VAL A 279 -3.84 32.54 -4.57
N GLY A 280 -2.91 32.11 -5.42
CA GLY A 280 -2.68 32.77 -6.71
C GLY A 280 -3.82 32.56 -7.70
N PHE A 281 -4.29 31.32 -7.87
CA PHE A 281 -5.40 31.01 -8.78
C PHE A 281 -6.74 31.55 -8.23
N GLY A 282 -6.97 31.52 -6.92
CA GLY A 282 -8.15 32.10 -6.27
C GLY A 282 -8.14 33.62 -6.18
N GLY A 283 -6.96 34.26 -6.26
CA GLY A 283 -6.77 35.68 -6.02
C GLY A 283 -7.59 36.59 -6.94
N LEU A 284 -7.82 36.20 -8.20
CA LEU A 284 -8.68 36.96 -9.10
C LEU A 284 -10.13 36.99 -8.61
N GLY A 285 -10.70 35.82 -8.27
CA GLY A 285 -12.07 35.69 -7.78
C GLY A 285 -12.29 36.38 -6.44
N LEU A 286 -11.40 36.15 -5.46
CA LEU A 286 -11.45 36.79 -4.15
C LEU A 286 -11.33 38.32 -4.26
N SER A 287 -10.45 38.81 -5.13
CA SER A 287 -10.30 40.25 -5.33
C SER A 287 -11.49 40.91 -6.04
N ALA A 288 -12.18 40.18 -6.92
CA ALA A 288 -13.41 40.64 -7.56
C ALA A 288 -14.56 40.69 -6.54
N LEU A 289 -14.71 39.65 -5.72
CA LEU A 289 -15.69 39.58 -4.65
C LEU A 289 -15.50 40.71 -3.62
N GLY A 290 -14.28 40.90 -3.12
CA GLY A 290 -13.97 41.95 -2.15
C GLY A 290 -14.20 43.37 -2.69
N ARG A 291 -14.02 43.61 -4.00
CA ARG A 291 -14.39 44.89 -4.62
C ARG A 291 -15.90 45.04 -4.74
N ARG A 292 -16.62 43.99 -5.15
CA ARG A 292 -18.08 43.98 -5.22
C ARG A 292 -18.73 44.28 -3.87
N LEU A 293 -18.24 43.65 -2.79
CA LEU A 293 -18.70 43.90 -1.42
C LEU A 293 -18.45 45.35 -0.95
N ARG A 294 -17.46 46.04 -1.53
CA ARG A 294 -17.14 47.45 -1.26
C ARG A 294 -17.78 48.42 -2.28
N GLY A 295 -18.73 47.96 -3.08
CA GLY A 295 -19.40 48.77 -4.11
C GLY A 295 -18.48 49.23 -5.25
N ARG A 296 -17.32 48.59 -5.45
CA ARG A 296 -16.35 48.94 -6.49
C ARG A 296 -16.42 47.96 -7.66
N PRO A 297 -16.30 48.42 -8.93
CA PRO A 297 -16.31 47.52 -10.09
C PRO A 297 -15.11 46.56 -10.07
N ALA A 298 -15.26 45.40 -10.70
CA ALA A 298 -14.13 44.47 -10.87
C ALA A 298 -13.05 45.09 -11.76
N ARG A 299 -11.78 44.74 -11.53
CA ARG A 299 -10.68 45.14 -12.42
C ARG A 299 -10.63 44.13 -13.58
N PRO A 300 -10.46 44.58 -14.83
CA PRO A 300 -10.32 43.67 -15.95
C PRO A 300 -9.05 42.82 -15.77
N ALA A 301 -9.15 41.54 -16.06
CA ALA A 301 -8.03 40.61 -16.10
C ALA A 301 -7.78 40.18 -17.54
N SER A 302 -6.51 39.94 -17.90
CA SER A 302 -6.15 39.47 -19.23
C SER A 302 -6.78 38.10 -19.52
N GLY A 303 -6.95 37.76 -20.80
CA GLY A 303 -7.38 36.42 -21.22
C GLY A 303 -6.55 35.30 -20.57
N PRO A 304 -5.21 35.31 -20.72
CA PRO A 304 -4.33 34.33 -20.09
C PRO A 304 -4.48 34.26 -18.57
N ALA A 305 -4.61 35.40 -17.89
CA ALA A 305 -4.78 35.42 -16.44
C ALA A 305 -6.09 34.73 -16.00
N ARG A 306 -7.20 34.95 -16.71
CA ARG A 306 -8.48 34.28 -16.42
C ARG A 306 -8.41 32.77 -16.65
N VAL A 307 -7.78 32.36 -17.76
CA VAL A 307 -7.63 30.94 -18.11
C VAL A 307 -6.74 30.23 -17.09
N LEU A 308 -5.59 30.79 -16.74
CA LEU A 308 -4.69 30.22 -15.74
C LEU A 308 -5.38 30.07 -14.38
N ALA A 309 -6.06 31.12 -13.91
CA ALA A 309 -6.78 31.08 -12.65
C ALA A 309 -7.89 30.00 -12.64
N GLY A 310 -8.71 29.94 -13.70
CA GLY A 310 -9.79 28.96 -13.81
C GLY A 310 -9.29 27.52 -13.92
N ALA A 311 -8.35 27.27 -14.83
CA ALA A 311 -7.78 25.94 -15.04
C ALA A 311 -7.01 25.45 -13.81
N GLY A 312 -6.21 26.31 -13.18
CA GLY A 312 -5.45 25.97 -11.97
C GLY A 312 -6.34 25.69 -10.76
N LEU A 313 -7.43 26.44 -10.56
CA LEU A 313 -8.41 26.20 -9.48
C LEU A 313 -9.13 24.86 -9.60
N VAL A 314 -9.21 24.27 -10.79
CA VAL A 314 -9.82 22.95 -11.00
C VAL A 314 -8.75 21.86 -11.00
N ALA A 315 -7.66 22.04 -11.75
CA ALA A 315 -6.62 21.03 -11.91
C ALA A 315 -5.95 20.65 -10.58
N VAL A 316 -5.61 21.63 -9.73
CA VAL A 316 -4.89 21.38 -8.47
C VAL A 316 -5.73 20.55 -7.48
N PRO A 317 -6.88 21.02 -6.99
CA PRO A 317 -7.69 20.23 -6.06
C PRO A 317 -8.28 18.98 -6.73
N GLY A 318 -8.66 19.07 -8.01
CA GLY A 318 -9.20 17.93 -8.76
C GLY A 318 -8.24 16.76 -8.83
N THR A 319 -6.94 17.01 -9.02
CA THR A 319 -5.90 15.97 -9.00
C THR A 319 -5.80 15.28 -7.66
N LEU A 320 -5.67 16.05 -6.57
CA LEU A 320 -5.54 15.47 -5.23
C LEU A 320 -6.80 14.69 -4.82
N LEU A 321 -7.98 15.24 -5.09
CA LEU A 321 -9.25 14.58 -4.80
C LEU A 321 -9.43 13.31 -5.62
N TYR A 322 -9.04 13.33 -6.90
CA TYR A 322 -9.14 12.16 -7.76
C TYR A 322 -8.19 11.04 -7.31
N LEU A 323 -6.95 11.36 -6.98
CA LEU A 323 -5.98 10.38 -6.46
C LEU A 323 -6.42 9.80 -5.11
N LEU A 324 -6.93 10.62 -4.19
CA LEU A 324 -7.50 10.16 -2.92
C LEU A 324 -8.75 9.30 -3.14
N TRP A 325 -9.60 9.67 -4.09
CA TRP A 325 -10.76 8.87 -4.46
C TRP A 325 -10.34 7.50 -4.99
N MET A 326 -9.37 7.42 -5.92
CA MET A 326 -8.86 6.15 -6.44
C MET A 326 -8.32 5.24 -5.33
N LEU A 327 -7.58 5.82 -4.38
CA LEU A 327 -7.05 5.12 -3.22
C LEU A 327 -8.16 4.53 -2.33
N MET A 328 -9.19 5.31 -2.01
CA MET A 328 -10.30 4.88 -1.15
C MET A 328 -11.21 3.89 -1.85
N ALA A 329 -11.49 4.14 -3.12
CA ALA A 329 -12.43 3.37 -3.90
C ALA A 329 -11.92 1.94 -4.07
N ARG A 330 -10.60 1.67 -4.17
CA ARG A 330 -10.01 0.32 -4.29
C ARG A 330 -10.60 -0.71 -3.30
N ARG A 331 -10.99 -0.28 -2.11
CA ARG A 331 -11.60 -1.14 -1.07
C ARG A 331 -13.00 -1.66 -1.41
N ALA A 332 -13.63 -1.11 -2.45
CA ALA A 332 -14.98 -1.39 -2.91
C ALA A 332 -15.06 -1.83 -4.39
N ALA A 333 -13.93 -2.21 -5.01
CA ALA A 333 -13.80 -2.60 -6.43
C ALA A 333 -14.31 -1.54 -7.44
N PRO A 334 -13.60 -0.40 -7.63
CA PRO A 334 -13.99 0.60 -8.61
C PRO A 334 -13.34 0.29 -9.93
N GLU A 335 -14.19 0.13 -10.94
CA GLU A 335 -13.78 0.34 -12.31
C GLU A 335 -13.31 1.80 -12.47
N PRO A 336 -12.17 2.07 -13.12
CA PRO A 336 -11.66 3.42 -13.37
C PRO A 336 -12.57 4.28 -14.27
N GLY A 337 -13.77 3.80 -14.58
CA GLY A 337 -14.70 4.37 -15.54
C GLY A 337 -14.23 4.16 -16.97
N LEU A 338 -14.64 5.04 -17.86
CA LEU A 338 -14.19 5.00 -19.26
C LEU A 338 -12.68 5.30 -19.33
N VAL A 339 -11.92 4.34 -19.87
CA VAL A 339 -10.47 4.45 -20.10
C VAL A 339 -10.20 4.64 -21.60
N ILE A 340 -9.50 5.70 -21.97
CA ILE A 340 -9.14 6.03 -23.36
C ILE A 340 -7.62 6.02 -23.46
N ALA A 341 -7.06 5.18 -24.36
CA ALA A 341 -5.61 5.02 -24.53
C ALA A 341 -4.87 4.74 -23.20
N GLY A 342 -5.47 3.94 -22.32
CA GLY A 342 -4.93 3.61 -21.01
C GLY A 342 -5.11 4.69 -19.94
N ARG A 343 -5.77 5.81 -20.23
CA ARG A 343 -5.99 6.89 -19.26
C ARG A 343 -7.47 7.04 -18.93
N PRO A 344 -7.86 6.99 -17.64
CA PRO A 344 -9.23 7.28 -17.22
C PRO A 344 -9.68 8.69 -17.65
N LEU A 345 -10.94 8.84 -18.03
CA LEU A 345 -11.49 10.13 -18.48
C LEU A 345 -11.27 11.28 -17.48
N PRO A 346 -11.45 11.10 -16.16
CA PRO A 346 -11.15 12.17 -15.19
C PRO A 346 -9.67 12.57 -15.20
N TRP A 347 -8.75 11.61 -15.34
CA TRP A 347 -7.33 11.90 -15.44
C TRP A 347 -6.98 12.65 -16.71
N LEU A 348 -7.52 12.25 -17.86
CA LEU A 348 -7.35 12.97 -19.13
C LEU A 348 -7.83 14.42 -19.04
N ALA A 349 -8.99 14.65 -18.41
CA ALA A 349 -9.50 16.00 -18.20
C ALA A 349 -8.54 16.84 -17.34
N LEU A 350 -7.98 16.25 -16.27
CA LEU A 350 -6.98 16.91 -15.42
C LEU A 350 -5.68 17.20 -16.16
N GLN A 351 -5.20 16.27 -17.01
CA GLN A 351 -4.03 16.48 -17.86
C GLN A 351 -4.25 17.63 -18.86
N LEU A 352 -5.43 17.68 -19.50
CA LEU A 352 -5.78 18.76 -20.42
C LEU A 352 -5.85 20.11 -19.70
N LEU A 353 -6.50 20.16 -18.52
CA LEU A 353 -6.54 21.37 -17.70
C LEU A 353 -5.15 21.81 -17.27
N ALA A 354 -4.27 20.87 -16.91
CA ALA A 354 -2.89 21.18 -16.56
C ALA A 354 -2.10 21.74 -17.74
N LEU A 355 -2.27 21.18 -18.94
CA LEU A 355 -1.65 21.70 -20.16
C LEU A 355 -2.15 23.13 -20.46
N VAL A 356 -3.46 23.37 -20.38
CA VAL A 356 -4.06 24.69 -20.56
C VAL A 356 -3.52 25.69 -19.54
N ALA A 357 -3.41 25.30 -18.26
CA ALA A 357 -2.84 26.13 -17.21
C ALA A 357 -1.35 26.44 -17.49
N ALA A 358 -0.54 25.45 -17.88
CA ALA A 358 0.87 25.64 -18.21
C ALA A 358 1.05 26.61 -19.39
N CYS A 359 0.29 26.44 -20.47
CA CYS A 359 0.30 27.35 -21.62
C CYS A 359 -0.13 28.78 -21.24
N ALA A 360 -1.17 28.91 -20.40
CA ALA A 360 -1.64 30.20 -19.92
C ALA A 360 -0.63 30.89 -18.99
N ALA A 361 0.12 30.13 -18.19
CA ALA A 361 1.23 30.64 -17.38
C ALA A 361 2.37 31.19 -18.23
N VAL A 362 2.79 30.47 -19.28
CA VAL A 362 3.79 30.95 -20.23
C VAL A 362 3.30 32.22 -20.94
N ALA A 363 2.05 32.23 -21.43
CA ALA A 363 1.47 33.40 -22.10
C ALA A 363 1.38 34.62 -21.17
N LEU A 364 1.04 34.42 -19.90
CA LEU A 364 1.03 35.48 -18.89
C LEU A 364 2.44 36.01 -18.62
N ALA A 365 3.44 35.14 -18.46
CA ALA A 365 4.83 35.53 -18.25
C ALA A 365 5.38 36.34 -19.43
N VAL A 366 5.18 35.88 -20.67
CA VAL A 366 5.59 36.61 -21.88
C VAL A 366 4.92 37.98 -21.96
N ARG A 367 3.64 38.06 -21.62
CA ARG A 367 2.90 39.33 -21.58
C ARG A 367 3.49 40.29 -20.55
N MET A 368 3.82 39.81 -19.35
CA MET A 368 4.39 40.63 -18.28
C MET A 368 5.78 41.16 -18.62
N VAL A 369 6.57 40.40 -19.40
CA VAL A 369 7.87 40.86 -19.92
C VAL A 369 7.68 41.91 -21.01
N ARG A 370 6.71 41.74 -21.91
CA ARG A 370 6.48 42.64 -23.06
C ARG A 370 5.73 43.93 -22.72
N ARG A 371 4.89 43.92 -21.70
CA ARG A 371 4.12 45.08 -21.23
C ARG A 371 4.47 45.29 -19.77
N SER A 372 5.17 46.38 -19.46
CA SER A 372 5.57 46.72 -18.09
C SER A 372 4.38 46.68 -17.12
N GLY A 373 4.23 45.56 -16.40
CA GLY A 373 3.37 45.38 -15.22
C GLY A 373 1.91 44.96 -15.46
N ASP A 374 1.54 43.76 -15.00
CA ASP A 374 0.13 43.36 -14.71
C ASP A 374 -0.21 43.61 -13.21
N GLY A 375 0.56 44.47 -12.53
CA GLY A 375 0.43 44.80 -11.11
C GLY A 375 0.66 43.60 -10.16
N PRO A 376 0.40 43.77 -8.84
CA PRO A 376 0.67 42.72 -7.85
C PRO A 376 -0.17 41.45 -8.06
N ARG A 377 -1.33 41.55 -8.72
CA ARG A 377 -2.20 40.40 -9.04
C ARG A 377 -1.63 39.54 -10.16
N GLY A 378 -1.09 40.18 -11.21
CA GLY A 378 -0.40 39.47 -12.27
C GLY A 378 0.84 38.75 -11.76
N ALA A 379 1.62 39.42 -10.88
CA ALA A 379 2.78 38.81 -10.23
C ALA A 379 2.41 37.58 -9.39
N LEU A 380 1.39 37.69 -8.53
CA LEU A 380 0.93 36.56 -7.71
C LEU A 380 0.49 35.36 -8.58
N LEU A 381 -0.26 35.64 -9.65
CA LEU A 381 -0.75 34.59 -10.54
C LEU A 381 0.38 33.95 -11.37
N ALA A 382 1.35 34.75 -11.81
CA ALA A 382 2.54 34.24 -12.49
C ALA A 382 3.39 33.38 -11.57
N THR A 383 3.55 33.77 -10.29
CA THR A 383 4.22 32.93 -9.28
C THR A 383 3.49 31.60 -9.08
N ALA A 384 2.16 31.61 -8.96
CA ALA A 384 1.38 30.38 -8.88
C ALA A 384 1.54 29.51 -10.13
N GLY A 385 1.57 30.10 -11.33
CA GLY A 385 1.86 29.39 -12.57
C GLY A 385 3.27 28.77 -12.59
N ALA A 386 4.28 29.50 -12.11
CA ALA A 386 5.66 29.03 -12.02
C ALA A 386 5.83 27.86 -11.03
N VAL A 387 5.08 27.86 -9.93
CA VAL A 387 5.04 26.74 -8.96
C VAL A 387 4.23 25.56 -9.52
N PHE A 388 3.16 25.84 -10.27
CA PHE A 388 2.26 24.82 -10.81
C PHE A 388 2.94 23.90 -11.83
N VAL A 389 3.78 24.42 -12.72
CA VAL A 389 4.42 23.59 -13.75
C VAL A 389 5.26 22.44 -13.16
N PRO A 390 6.24 22.67 -12.28
CA PRO A 390 7.00 21.58 -11.67
C PRO A 390 6.13 20.69 -10.77
N TRP A 391 5.13 21.24 -10.09
CA TRP A 391 4.17 20.45 -9.31
C TRP A 391 3.34 19.51 -10.20
N ALA A 392 2.88 19.99 -11.36
CA ALA A 392 2.12 19.20 -12.32
C ALA A 392 2.97 18.12 -12.99
N VAL A 393 4.27 18.36 -13.22
CA VAL A 393 5.22 17.33 -13.64
C VAL A 393 5.42 16.28 -12.55
N TYR A 394 5.62 16.72 -11.30
CA TYR A 394 5.78 15.83 -10.14
C TYR A 394 4.59 14.86 -9.97
N TRP A 395 3.36 15.36 -10.14
CA TRP A 395 2.15 14.54 -10.10
C TRP A 395 1.81 13.84 -11.43
N GLY A 396 2.65 13.98 -12.47
CA GLY A 396 2.44 13.29 -13.74
C GLY A 396 1.36 13.87 -14.66
N LEU A 397 0.79 15.03 -14.35
CA LEU A 397 -0.26 15.67 -15.15
C LEU A 397 0.25 16.16 -16.53
N LEU A 398 1.54 16.47 -16.61
CA LEU A 398 2.22 16.89 -17.85
C LEU A 398 3.09 15.77 -18.45
N LEU A 399 2.89 14.53 -17.99
CA LEU A 399 3.59 13.34 -18.44
C LEU A 399 2.61 12.34 -19.08
N PRO A 400 3.08 11.49 -20.01
CA PRO A 400 2.22 10.53 -20.70
C PRO A 400 1.75 9.37 -19.83
#